data_AF-A0A9E2IV25-F1
#
_entry.id   AF-A0A9E2IV25-F1
#
_cell.length_a   1.000
_cell.length_b   1.000
_cell.length_c   1.000
_cell.angle_alpha   90.00
_cell.angle_beta   90.00
_cell.angle_gamma   90.00
#
_symmetry.space_group_name_H-M   'P 1'
#
loop_
_entity.id
_entity.type
_entity.pdbx_description
1 polymer ?
#
loop_
_entity_poly.entity_id
_entity_poly.type
_entity_poly.pdbx_seq_one_letter_code
_entity_poly.pdbx_strand_id
1 'polypeptide(L)'
;MAKLTLQEWLARAEKDRRFMENVRAIRRIPARPGAFAEYPAWVHPSLRKVLAERGIKRLYSHQAKAVELVRQGESVVLVTPTASGKTLCYNLPVLQKIL
;
A
#
# COMPACT_ATOMS: atom_id res chain seq x y z
N MET A 1 35.64 3.02 4.83
CA MET A 1 34.85 1.77 4.78
C MET A 1 34.01 1.80 3.51
N ALA A 2 34.00 0.72 2.72
CA ALA A 2 33.12 0.64 1.56
C ALA A 2 31.64 0.62 2.01
N LYS A 3 30.80 1.45 1.39
CA LYS A 3 29.35 1.43 1.63
C LYS A 3 28.77 0.24 0.87
N LEU A 4 28.25 -0.74 1.62
CA LEU A 4 27.48 -1.85 1.05
C LEU A 4 26.02 -1.44 0.88
N THR A 5 25.41 -1.89 -0.21
CA THR A 5 23.96 -1.87 -0.40
C THR A 5 23.25 -2.81 0.58
N LEU A 6 21.93 -2.65 0.73
CA LEU A 6 21.13 -3.55 1.56
C LEU A 6 21.23 -5.01 1.10
N GLN A 7 21.24 -5.24 -0.22
CA GLN A 7 21.35 -6.58 -0.79
C GLN A 7 22.70 -7.23 -0.46
N GLU A 8 23.79 -6.47 -0.55
CA GLU A 8 25.13 -6.96 -0.19
C GLU A 8 25.25 -7.24 1.31
N TRP A 9 24.63 -6.41 2.15
CA TRP A 9 24.55 -6.65 3.60
C TRP A 9 23.82 -7.95 3.93
N LEU A 10 22.66 -8.19 3.32
CA LEU A 10 21.89 -9.42 3.52
C LEU A 10 22.68 -10.64 3.05
N ALA A 11 23.27 -10.58 1.85
CA ALA A 11 24.08 -11.67 1.30
C ALA A 11 25.31 -11.99 2.16
N ARG A 12 25.91 -10.97 2.78
CA ARG A 12 27.01 -11.15 3.74
C ARG A 12 26.54 -11.83 5.02
N ALA A 13 25.42 -11.37 5.59
CA ALA A 13 24.88 -11.94 6.83
C ALA A 13 24.51 -13.43 6.67
N GLU A 14 23.93 -13.80 5.52
CA GLU A 14 23.59 -15.19 5.21
C GLU A 14 24.82 -16.10 5.04
N LYS A 15 25.98 -15.55 4.71
CA LYS A 15 27.25 -16.29 4.59
C LYS A 15 28.09 -16.29 5.88
N ASP A 16 27.73 -15.47 6.87
CA ASP A 16 28.45 -15.39 8.14
C ASP A 16 28.02 -16.53 9.07
N ARG A 17 28.93 -17.47 9.30
CA ARG A 17 28.68 -18.63 10.16
C ARG A 17 28.27 -18.24 11.59
N ARG A 18 28.91 -17.24 12.20
CA ARG A 18 28.61 -16.83 13.59
C ARG A 18 27.23 -16.21 13.69
N PHE A 19 26.83 -15.45 12.65
CA PHE A 19 25.48 -14.91 12.56
C PHE A 19 24.45 -16.03 12.39
N MET A 20 24.70 -16.94 11.46
CA MET A 20 23.78 -18.02 11.10
C MET A 20 23.61 -19.07 12.20
N GLU A 21 24.59 -19.30 13.08
CA GLU A 21 24.45 -20.16 14.26
C GLU A 21 23.32 -19.69 15.22
N ASN A 22 22.96 -18.41 15.17
CA ASN A 22 21.89 -17.80 15.99
C ASN A 22 20.56 -17.64 15.23
N VAL A 23 20.53 -17.90 13.92
CA VAL A 23 19.31 -17.82 13.10
C VAL A 23 18.58 -19.16 13.14
N ARG A 24 17.30 -19.15 13.51
CA ARG A 24 16.47 -20.38 13.58
C ARG A 24 15.59 -20.61 12.36
N ALA A 25 15.22 -19.54 11.66
CA ALA A 25 14.46 -19.62 10.42
C ALA A 25 14.69 -18.37 9.58
N ILE A 26 14.74 -18.55 8.25
CA ILE A 26 14.69 -17.46 7.28
C ILE A 26 13.45 -17.66 6.43
N ARG A 27 12.55 -16.68 6.44
CA ARG A 27 11.37 -16.66 5.58
C ARG A 27 11.49 -15.53 4.57
N ARG A 28 11.50 -15.88 3.28
CA ARG A 28 11.49 -14.90 2.19
C ARG A 28 10.05 -14.68 1.75
N ILE A 29 9.58 -13.44 1.84
CA ILE A 29 8.25 -13.05 1.36
C ILE A 29 8.45 -12.42 -0.02
N PRO A 30 7.89 -13.01 -1.10
CA PRO A 30 8.08 -12.46 -2.43
C PRO A 30 7.39 -11.09 -2.54
N ALA A 31 8.02 -10.19 -3.32
CA ALA A 31 7.40 -8.94 -3.69
C ALA A 31 6.11 -9.20 -4.47
N ARG A 32 5.11 -8.33 -4.29
CA ARG A 32 3.84 -8.42 -5.00
C ARG A 32 3.54 -7.09 -5.69
N PRO A 33 3.23 -7.09 -7.00
CA PRO A 33 2.80 -5.87 -7.66
C PRO A 33 1.47 -5.38 -7.07
N GLY A 34 1.26 -4.07 -7.13
CA GLY A 34 -0.02 -3.47 -6.78
C GLY A 34 -1.12 -3.91 -7.75
N ALA A 35 -2.27 -4.31 -7.22
CA ALA A 35 -3.50 -4.44 -8.01
C ALA A 35 -4.24 -3.10 -7.98
N PHE A 36 -4.47 -2.50 -9.15
CA PHE A 36 -5.04 -1.16 -9.29
C PHE A 36 -6.42 -1.19 -9.96
N ALA A 37 -7.20 -0.15 -9.70
CA ALA A 37 -8.49 0.12 -10.33
C ALA A 37 -8.60 1.61 -10.66
N GLU A 38 -9.42 1.93 -11.66
CA GLU A 38 -9.76 3.31 -11.98
C GLU A 38 -10.54 3.97 -10.83
N TYR A 39 -10.53 5.30 -10.81
CA TYR A 39 -11.38 6.05 -9.89
C TYR A 39 -12.86 5.77 -10.19
N PRO A 40 -13.71 5.52 -9.17
CA PRO A 40 -15.14 5.44 -9.37
C PRO A 40 -15.66 6.71 -10.05
N ALA A 41 -16.60 6.56 -10.98
CA ALA A 41 -17.08 7.66 -11.82
C ALA A 41 -17.69 8.82 -11.03
N TRP A 42 -18.23 8.53 -9.84
CA TRP A 42 -18.82 9.52 -8.94
C TRP A 42 -17.79 10.36 -8.18
N VAL A 43 -16.51 9.97 -8.18
CA VAL A 43 -15.47 10.75 -7.49
C VAL A 43 -15.26 12.07 -8.22
N HIS A 44 -15.39 13.17 -7.47
CA HIS A 44 -15.35 14.52 -8.00
C HIS A 44 -14.04 14.78 -8.76
N PRO A 45 -14.08 15.40 -9.96
CA PRO A 45 -12.88 15.64 -10.78
C PRO A 45 -11.76 16.39 -10.07
N SER A 46 -12.09 17.34 -9.18
CA SER A 46 -11.08 18.07 -8.40
C SER A 46 -10.29 17.16 -7.45
N LEU A 47 -10.95 16.19 -6.79
CA LEU A 47 -10.29 15.22 -5.93
C LEU A 47 -9.37 14.32 -6.75
N ARG A 48 -9.83 13.86 -7.93
CA ARG A 48 -9.00 13.06 -8.85
C ARG A 48 -7.76 13.83 -9.27
N LYS A 49 -7.91 15.12 -9.61
CA LYS A 49 -6.80 15.99 -9.99
C LYS A 49 -5.77 16.13 -8.87
N VAL A 50 -6.19 16.50 -7.65
CA VAL A 50 -5.29 16.68 -6.50
C VAL A 50 -4.59 15.36 -6.12
N LEU A 51 -5.30 14.24 -6.17
CA LEU A 51 -4.70 12.93 -5.89
C LEU A 51 -3.67 12.53 -6.97
N ALA A 52 -3.95 12.81 -8.24
CA ALA A 52 -3.01 12.58 -9.33
C ALA A 52 -1.75 13.44 -9.22
N GLU A 53 -1.87 14.71 -8.81
CA GLU A 53 -0.75 15.61 -8.50
C GLU A 53 0.12 15.06 -7.36
N ARG A 54 -0.48 14.33 -6.41
CA ARG A 54 0.22 13.61 -5.33
C ARG A 54 0.74 12.22 -5.74
N GLY A 55 0.72 11.90 -7.03
CA GLY A 55 1.21 10.63 -7.58
C GLY A 55 0.19 9.47 -7.54
N ILE A 56 -1.02 9.70 -7.05
CA ILE A 56 -2.08 8.68 -6.97
C ILE A 56 -2.93 8.78 -8.24
N LYS A 57 -2.41 8.21 -9.34
CA LYS A 57 -3.09 8.23 -10.65
C LYS A 57 -4.25 7.24 -10.76
N ARG A 58 -4.19 6.16 -9.97
CA ARG A 58 -5.19 5.10 -9.85
C ARG A 58 -5.30 4.70 -8.39
N LEU A 59 -6.43 4.10 -8.01
CA LEU A 59 -6.60 3.53 -6.69
C LEU A 59 -6.03 2.12 -6.66
N TYR A 60 -5.58 1.66 -5.50
CA TYR A 60 -5.49 0.22 -5.29
C TYR A 60 -6.89 -0.39 -5.31
N SER A 61 -6.99 -1.63 -5.80
CA SER A 61 -8.25 -2.38 -5.90
C SER A 61 -9.03 -2.43 -4.58
N HIS A 62 -8.35 -2.64 -3.45
CA HIS A 62 -8.99 -2.62 -2.13
C HIS A 62 -9.53 -1.23 -1.75
N GLN A 63 -8.86 -0.16 -2.17
CA GLN A 63 -9.33 1.22 -1.93
C GLN A 63 -10.59 1.49 -2.75
N ALA A 64 -10.58 1.18 -4.05
CA ALA A 64 -11.74 1.35 -4.92
C ALA A 64 -12.95 0.55 -4.40
N LYS A 65 -12.74 -0.71 -4.01
CA LYS A 65 -13.81 -1.55 -3.44
C LYS A 65 -14.36 -1.00 -2.12
N ALA A 66 -13.49 -0.57 -1.21
CA ALA A 66 -13.90 -0.01 0.07
C ALA A 66 -14.71 1.27 -0.11
N VAL A 67 -14.23 2.17 -0.97
CA VAL A 67 -14.87 3.46 -1.24
C VAL A 67 -16.24 3.28 -1.91
N GLU A 68 -16.38 2.29 -2.80
CA GLU A 68 -17.67 1.94 -3.41
C GLU A 68 -18.68 1.40 -2.38
N LEU A 69 -18.25 0.50 -1.48
CA LEU A 69 -19.10 -0.01 -0.40
C LEU A 69 -19.56 1.11 0.55
N VAL A 70 -18.63 1.99 0.96
CA VAL A 70 -18.97 3.14 1.81
C VAL A 70 -19.97 4.08 1.10
N ARG A 71 -19.83 4.27 -0.22
CA ARG A 71 -20.77 5.08 -1.01
C ARG A 71 -22.18 4.50 -1.02
N GLN A 72 -22.30 3.19 -0.95
CA GLN A 72 -23.55 2.45 -0.89
C GLN A 72 -24.19 2.44 0.51
N GLY A 73 -23.53 3.03 1.51
CA GLY A 73 -24.02 3.10 2.89
C GLY A 73 -23.57 1.91 3.76
N GLU A 74 -22.69 1.05 3.26
CA GLU A 74 -22.21 -0.13 3.98
C GLU A 74 -21.12 0.23 4.98
N SER A 75 -21.11 -0.49 6.11
CA SER A 75 -20.00 -0.45 7.08
C SER A 75 -18.89 -1.40 6.64
N VAL A 76 -17.64 -0.92 6.60
CA VAL A 76 -16.51 -1.69 6.06
C VAL A 76 -15.42 -1.86 7.10
N VAL A 77 -14.97 -3.11 7.30
CA VAL A 77 -13.75 -3.44 8.05
C VAL A 77 -12.61 -3.67 7.06
N LEU A 78 -11.56 -2.83 7.11
CA LEU A 78 -10.40 -2.96 6.23
C LEU A 78 -9.25 -3.74 6.86
N VAL A 79 -8.97 -4.93 6.33
CA VAL A 79 -7.82 -5.74 6.74
C VAL A 79 -6.74 -5.67 5.66
N THR A 80 -5.83 -4.70 5.78
CA THR A 80 -4.68 -4.58 4.86
C THR A 80 -3.40 -4.22 5.63
N PRO A 81 -2.20 -4.62 5.14
CA PRO A 81 -0.93 -4.33 5.81
C PRO A 81 -0.67 -2.83 6.04
N THR A 82 0.28 -2.49 6.91
CA THR A 82 0.75 -1.10 7.08
C THR A 82 1.28 -0.54 5.75
N ALA A 83 1.16 0.78 5.56
CA ALA A 83 1.52 1.49 4.33
C ALA A 83 0.75 1.08 3.05
N SER A 84 -0.36 0.33 3.17
CA SER A 84 -1.24 -0.03 2.04
C SER A 84 -2.20 1.09 1.57
N GLY A 85 -2.15 2.26 2.20
CA GLY A 85 -3.06 3.37 1.87
C GLY A 85 -4.48 3.25 2.44
N LYS A 86 -4.65 2.62 3.62
CA LYS A 86 -5.94 2.58 4.35
C LYS A 86 -6.54 3.96 4.57
N THR A 87 -5.72 4.96 4.85
CA THR A 87 -6.17 6.33 5.11
C THR A 87 -7.01 6.91 3.98
N LEU A 88 -6.66 6.62 2.73
CA LEU A 88 -7.43 7.10 1.59
C LEU A 88 -8.82 6.46 1.52
N CYS A 89 -9.00 5.25 2.06
CA CYS A 89 -10.27 4.51 1.99
C CYS A 89 -11.39 5.19 2.76
N TYR A 90 -11.07 5.87 3.87
CA TYR A 90 -12.05 6.65 4.63
C TYR A 90 -11.99 8.15 4.31
N ASN A 91 -10.82 8.70 3.96
CA ASN A 91 -10.73 10.12 3.61
C ASN A 91 -11.41 10.45 2.28
N LEU A 92 -11.27 9.61 1.26
CA LEU A 92 -11.87 9.88 -0.05
C LEU A 92 -13.40 10.01 0.02
N PRO A 93 -14.16 9.08 0.63
CA PRO A 93 -15.61 9.23 0.73
C PRO A 93 -16.04 10.39 1.65
N VAL A 94 -15.28 10.68 2.71
CA VAL A 94 -15.55 11.84 3.58
C VAL A 94 -15.37 13.15 2.80
N LEU A 95 -14.24 13.32 2.13
CA LEU A 95 -13.96 14.52 1.33
C LEU A 95 -14.95 14.66 0.16
N GLN A 96 -15.32 13.56 -0.49
CA GLN A 96 -16.36 13.57 -1.52
C GLN A 96 -17.68 14.13 -0.99
N LYS A 97 -18.08 13.76 0.24
CA LYS A 97 -19.36 14.17 0.81
C LYS A 97 -19.36 15.64 1.26
N ILE A 98 -18.18 16.21 1.51
CA ILE A 98 -18.01 17.62 1.90
C ILE A 98 -18.06 18.55 0.68
N LEU A 99 -17.58 18.08 -0.49
CA LEU A 99 -17.64 18.79 -1.76
C LEU A 99 -19.04 18.73 -2.39
#